data_AF-A0A542PVV1-F1
#
_entry.id   AF-A0A542PVV1-F1
#
_cell.length_a   1.000
_cell.length_b   1.000
_cell.length_c   1.000
_cell.angle_alpha   90.00
_cell.angle_beta   90.00
_cell.angle_gamma   90.00
#
_symmetry.space_group_name_H-M   'P 1'
#
loop_
_entity.id
_entity.type
_entity.pdbx_description
1 polymer ?
#
loop_
_entity_poly.entity_id
_entity_poly.type
_entity_poly.pdbx_seq_one_letter_code
_entity_poly.pdbx_strand_id
1 'polypeptide(L)' 'MRPITYKGFKIQEGTDITTGNQVFKVYTKEEWAYGEGFRAYEWEACTLQEAKEFIDCY' A
#
# COMPACT_ATOMS: atom_id res chain seq x y z
N MET A 1 1.94 12.15 -3.46
CA MET A 1 2.56 11.01 -4.19
C MET A 1 1.47 10.26 -4.94
N ARG A 2 1.75 9.67 -6.11
CA ARG A 2 0.74 8.93 -6.90
C ARG A 2 0.79 7.44 -6.52
N PRO A 3 -0.35 6.76 -6.28
CA PRO A 3 -0.35 5.33 -5.98
C PRO A 3 0.02 4.50 -7.21
N ILE A 4 0.84 3.47 -7.00
CA ILE A 4 1.26 2.51 -8.02
C ILE A 4 0.19 1.41 -8.09
N THR A 5 -0.06 0.87 -9.29
CA THR A 5 -0.94 -0.30 -9.45
C THR A 5 -0.09 -1.51 -9.79
N TYR A 6 -0.24 -2.61 -9.03
CA TYR A 6 0.48 -3.85 -9.26
C TYR A 6 -0.45 -5.05 -9.06
N LYS A 7 -0.61 -5.89 -10.10
CA LYS A 7 -1.53 -7.05 -10.10
C LYS A 7 -2.96 -6.76 -9.59
N GLY A 8 -3.46 -5.55 -9.81
CA GLY A 8 -4.79 -5.13 -9.36
C GLY A 8 -4.84 -4.50 -7.96
N PHE A 9 -3.76 -4.61 -7.18
CA PHE A 9 -3.58 -3.90 -5.92
C PHE A 9 -3.11 -2.47 -6.17
N LYS A 10 -3.36 -1.60 -5.18
CA LYS A 10 -2.85 -0.24 -5.14
C LYS A 10 -1.79 -0.13 -4.05
N ILE A 11 -0.63 0.42 -4.39
CA ILE A 11 0.47 0.67 -3.46
C ILE A 11 0.60 2.18 -3.30
N GLN A 12 0.33 2.69 -2.11
CA GLN A 12 0.49 4.10 -1.80
C GLN A 12 1.75 4.31 -0.96
N GLU A 13 2.65 5.11 -1.50
CA GLU A 13 3.81 5.59 -0.76
C GLU A 13 3.38 6.65 0.27
N GLY A 14 3.92 6.53 1.48
CA GLY A 14 3.70 7.45 2.57
C GLY A 14 4.90 7.49 3.51
N THR A 15 4.72 8.20 4.61
CA THR A 15 5.71 8.30 5.69
C THR A 15 5.02 7.90 6.98
N ASP A 16 5.64 6.99 7.72
CA ASP A 16 5.17 6.65 9.05
C ASP A 16 5.36 7.86 9.98
N ILE A 17 4.29 8.22 10.68
CA ILE A 17 4.27 9.43 11.52
C ILE A 17 5.06 9.24 12.84
N THR A 18 5.33 7.99 13.22
CA THR A 18 6.00 7.67 14.48
C THR A 18 7.51 7.66 14.31
N THR A 19 8.00 7.06 13.22
CA THR A 19 9.41 6.85 12.93
C THR A 19 9.97 7.82 11.89
N GLY A 20 9.10 8.47 11.10
CA GLY A 20 9.50 9.32 9.98
C GLY A 20 10.02 8.54 8.76
N ASN A 21 9.97 7.21 8.80
CA ASN A 21 10.46 6.36 7.71
C ASN A 21 9.45 6.27 6.56
N GLN A 22 9.95 6.02 5.37
CA GLN A 22 9.12 5.76 4.22
C GLN A 22 8.41 4.40 4.36
N VAL A 23 7.11 4.38 4.03
CA VAL A 23 6.28 3.17 4.05
C VAL A 23 5.47 3.05 2.77
N PHE A 24 5.15 1.82 2.40
CA PHE A 24 4.37 1.46 1.22
C PHE A 24 3.14 0.68 1.67
N LYS A 25 1.99 1.33 1.61
CA LYS A 25 0.70 0.77 2.02
C LYS A 25 0.06 0.06 0.84
N VAL A 26 -0.24 -1.22 1.00
CA VAL A 26 -0.86 -2.07 -0.03
C VAL A 26 -2.35 -2.18 0.23
N TYR A 27 -3.14 -1.89 -0.78
CA TYR A 27 -4.60 -1.91 -0.77
C TYR A 27 -5.10 -2.90 -1.81
N THR A 28 -6.10 -3.72 -1.46
CA THR A 28 -6.84 -4.45 -2.48
C THR A 28 -7.61 -3.49 -3.40
N LYS A 29 -8.09 -4.01 -4.53
CA LYS A 29 -8.99 -3.26 -5.42
C LYS A 29 -10.27 -2.81 -4.71
N GLU A 30 -10.80 -3.66 -3.82
CA GLU A 30 -12.05 -3.41 -3.08
C GLU A 30 -11.83 -2.37 -2.00
N GLU A 31 -10.77 -2.53 -1.20
CA GLU A 31 -10.33 -1.55 -0.19
C GLU A 31 -10.16 -0.16 -0.80
N TRP A 32 -9.50 -0.10 -1.95
CA TRP A 32 -9.29 1.16 -2.66
C TRP A 32 -10.60 1.81 -3.16
N ALA A 33 -11.62 1.01 -3.45
CA ALA A 33 -12.91 1.49 -3.95
C ALA A 33 -13.73 2.23 -2.88
N TYR A 34 -13.51 1.96 -1.59
CA TYR A 34 -14.19 2.66 -0.49
C TYR A 34 -13.82 4.16 -0.39
N GLY A 35 -12.71 4.56 -1.00
CA GLY A 35 -12.26 5.95 -1.02
C GLY A 35 -11.34 6.33 0.13
N GLU A 36 -10.77 7.53 0.02
CA GLU A 36 -9.80 8.03 1.00
C GLU A 36 -10.47 8.31 2.35
N GLY A 37 -9.85 7.83 3.43
CA GLY A 37 -10.40 7.89 4.80
C GLY A 37 -11.22 6.66 5.22
N PHE A 38 -11.66 5.83 4.27
CA PHE A 38 -12.41 4.59 4.55
C PHE A 38 -11.69 3.32 4.11
N ARG A 39 -10.65 3.45 3.27
CA ARG A 39 -9.78 2.32 2.89
C ARG A 39 -8.89 1.88 4.06
N ALA A 40 -8.91 0.60 4.41
CA ALA A 40 -7.82 0.00 5.18
C ALA A 40 -6.72 -0.44 4.21
N TYR A 41 -5.52 -0.67 4.71
CA TYR A 41 -4.45 -1.29 3.93
C TYR A 41 -4.32 -2.74 4.41
N GLU A 42 -4.21 -3.67 3.47
CA GLU A 42 -3.98 -5.09 3.77
C GLU A 42 -2.61 -5.31 4.38
N TRP A 43 -1.63 -4.54 3.91
CA TRP A 43 -0.23 -4.69 4.31
C TRP A 43 0.51 -3.35 4.26
N GLU A 44 1.50 -3.21 5.13
CA GLU A 44 2.45 -2.10 5.12
C GLU A 44 3.86 -2.67 4.96
N ALA A 45 4.57 -2.18 3.95
CA ALA A 45 5.93 -2.59 3.64
C ALA A 45 6.90 -1.41 3.81
N CYS A 46 8.15 -1.69 4.14
CA CYS A 46 9.19 -0.67 4.25
C CYS A 46 9.82 -0.33 2.88
N THR A 47 9.63 -1.19 1.87
CA THR A 47 10.12 -0.96 0.51
C THR A 47 9.07 -1.32 -0.54
N LEU A 48 9.17 -0.73 -1.73
CA LEU A 48 8.32 -1.09 -2.87
C LEU A 48 8.50 -2.56 -3.29
N GLN A 49 9.69 -3.12 -3.11
CA GLN A 49 9.96 -4.51 -3.45
C GLN A 49 9.21 -5.46 -2.52
N GLU A 50 9.30 -5.23 -1.20
CA GLU A 50 8.59 -6.02 -0.20
C GLU A 50 7.05 -5.93 -0.39
N ALA A 51 6.53 -4.75 -0.75
CA ALA A 51 5.12 -4.60 -1.11
C ALA A 51 4.70 -5.48 -2.30
N LYS A 52 5.56 -5.59 -3.32
CA LYS A 52 5.31 -6.44 -4.49
C LYS A 52 5.45 -7.93 -4.15
N GLU A 53 6.43 -8.30 -3.35
CA GLU A 53 6.63 -9.67 -2.89
C GLU A 53 5.43 -10.18 -2.09
N PHE A 54 4.84 -9.33 -1.23
CA PHE A 54 3.57 -9.63 -0.57
C PHE A 54 2.45 -9.91 -1.58
N ILE A 55 2.28 -9.03 -2.58
CA ILE A 55 1.25 -9.19 -3.63
C ILE A 55 1.51 -10.43 -4.49
N ASP A 56 2.77 -10.82 -4.68
CA ASP A 56 3.14 -12.03 -5.42
C ASP A 56 2.82 -13.33 -4.64
N CYS A 57 2.77 -13.26 -3.30
CA CYS A 57 2.44 -14.39 -2.42
C CYS A 57 0.97 -14.47 -1.97
N TYR A 58 0.16 -13.46 -2.31
CA TYR A 58 -1.27 -13.35 -1.95
C TYR A 58 -2.17 -13.96 -3.04
#